data_AF-A0A2E6LIX0-F1
#
_entry.id   AF-A0A2E6LIX0-F1
#
_cell.length_a   1.000
_cell.length_b   1.000
_cell.length_c   1.000
_cell.angle_alpha   90.00
_cell.angle_beta   90.00
_cell.angle_gamma   90.00
#
_symmetry.space_group_name_H-M   'P 1'
#
loop_
_entity.id
_entity.type
_entity.pdbx_description
1 polymer ?
#
loop_
_entity_poly.entity_id
_entity_poly.type
_entity_poly.pdbx_seq_one_letter_code
_entity_poly.pdbx_strand_id
1 'polypeptide(L)'
;MKVIRHKNYGCAMTGPDEDSVWENKFYWSFYELSNGEIITLHCTENWKNNKFIDSGFDYNYAKQELINGKIINYTFGEAMPEDEEGMSKEFFEWFESQPPHHKIENYKLPNDEEISCVKEFYDTHIEKNIKSYE
;
A
#
# COMPACT_ATOMS: atom_id res chain seq x y z
N MET A 1 13.63 10.42 10.85
CA MET A 1 12.89 10.61 9.58
C MET A 1 11.43 11.05 9.82
N LYS A 2 10.70 11.53 8.79
CA LYS A 2 9.25 11.82 8.87
C LYS A 2 8.53 11.59 7.54
N VAL A 3 7.22 11.35 7.60
CA VAL A 3 6.31 11.38 6.44
C VAL A 3 6.00 12.82 6.06
N ILE A 4 6.16 13.17 4.77
CA ILE A 4 5.91 14.50 4.20
C ILE A 4 4.52 14.56 3.57
N ARG A 5 4.16 13.51 2.84
CA ARG A 5 2.89 13.36 2.13
C ARG A 5 2.51 11.89 2.13
N HIS A 6 1.21 11.61 2.15
CA HIS A 6 0.71 10.25 2.00
C HIS A 6 -0.56 10.22 1.15
N LYS A 7 -0.86 9.06 0.59
CA LYS A 7 -2.13 8.77 -0.10
C LYS A 7 -2.58 7.37 0.28
N ASN A 8 -3.79 7.26 0.78
CA ASN A 8 -4.39 5.99 1.19
C ASN A 8 -5.49 5.63 0.20
N TYR A 9 -5.34 4.51 -0.50
CA TYR A 9 -6.34 4.00 -1.44
C TYR A 9 -7.37 3.10 -0.76
N GLY A 10 -7.24 2.85 0.55
CA GLY A 10 -8.18 2.02 1.30
C GLY A 10 -8.12 0.56 0.86
N CYS A 11 -9.23 -0.16 1.04
CA CYS A 11 -9.37 -1.54 0.59
C CYS A 11 -9.57 -1.56 -0.92
N ALA A 12 -8.52 -1.89 -1.67
CA ALA A 12 -8.56 -1.87 -3.13
C ALA A 12 -9.02 -3.21 -3.72
N MET A 13 -8.86 -4.31 -2.97
CA MET A 13 -9.24 -5.65 -3.40
C MET A 13 -9.72 -6.48 -2.20
N THR A 14 -10.62 -7.41 -2.46
CA THR A 14 -11.04 -8.45 -1.52
C THR A 14 -11.00 -9.83 -2.19
N GLY A 15 -10.94 -10.88 -1.38
CA GLY A 15 -11.09 -12.26 -1.85
C GLY A 15 -11.24 -13.24 -0.68
N PRO A 16 -11.49 -14.54 -0.92
CA PRO A 16 -11.97 -15.11 -2.17
C PRO A 16 -13.46 -14.75 -2.40
N ASP A 17 -14.00 -15.20 -3.54
CA ASP A 17 -15.39 -15.00 -3.95
C ASP A 17 -16.44 -15.56 -2.96
N GLU A 18 -17.72 -15.31 -3.25
CA GLU A 18 -18.89 -15.75 -2.46
C GLU A 18 -18.84 -17.25 -2.09
N ASP A 19 -19.34 -17.56 -0.89
CA ASP A 19 -19.36 -18.88 -0.22
C ASP A 19 -18.11 -19.30 0.59
N SER A 20 -17.05 -18.48 0.60
CA SER A 20 -15.91 -18.72 1.48
C SER A 20 -16.18 -18.29 2.93
N VAL A 21 -15.75 -19.12 3.89
CA VAL A 21 -15.67 -18.73 5.31
C VAL A 21 -14.45 -17.87 5.61
N TRP A 22 -13.52 -17.77 4.68
CA TRP A 22 -12.34 -16.91 4.73
C TRP A 22 -12.56 -15.66 3.89
N GLU A 23 -12.07 -14.54 4.36
CA GLU A 23 -12.02 -13.27 3.63
C GLU A 23 -10.63 -12.64 3.83
N ASN A 24 -10.09 -12.08 2.76
CA ASN A 24 -8.86 -11.34 2.67
C ASN A 24 -9.21 -9.95 2.19
N LYS A 25 -8.76 -8.93 2.91
CA LYS A 25 -8.91 -7.53 2.52
C LYS A 25 -7.53 -6.95 2.28
N PHE A 26 -7.34 -6.37 1.10
CA PHE A 26 -6.04 -5.88 0.65
C PHE A 26 -6.08 -4.36 0.55
N TYR A 27 -5.30 -3.71 1.41
CA TYR A 27 -5.24 -2.26 1.52
C TYR A 27 -3.91 -1.73 1.01
N TRP A 28 -3.95 -0.61 0.29
CA TRP A 28 -2.74 0.05 -0.21
C TRP A 28 -2.65 1.52 0.20
N SER A 29 -1.45 1.93 0.56
CA SER A 29 -1.13 3.32 0.85
C SER A 29 0.33 3.64 0.50
N PHE A 30 0.59 4.92 0.24
CA PHE A 30 1.88 5.45 -0.22
C PHE A 30 2.35 6.58 0.69
N TYR A 31 3.64 6.61 1.00
CA TYR A 31 4.24 7.57 1.94
C TYR A 31 5.52 8.14 1.36
N GLU A 32 5.53 9.45 1.11
CA GLU A 32 6.73 10.19 0.77
C GLU A 32 7.47 10.56 2.05
N LEU A 33 8.71 10.11 2.18
CA LEU A 33 9.55 10.33 3.35
C LEU A 33 10.44 11.56 3.15
N SER A 34 10.95 12.11 4.26
CA SER A 34 11.83 13.29 4.25
C SER A 34 13.16 13.10 3.52
N ASN A 35 13.55 11.85 3.21
CA ASN A 35 14.72 11.53 2.39
C ASN A 35 14.40 11.47 0.88
N GLY A 36 13.15 11.70 0.48
CA GLY A 36 12.70 11.70 -0.92
C GLY A 36 12.24 10.33 -1.42
N GLU A 37 12.40 9.26 -0.63
CA GLU A 37 11.89 7.94 -1.00
C GLU A 37 10.37 7.86 -0.80
N ILE A 38 9.72 7.10 -1.68
CA ILE A 38 8.28 6.80 -1.56
C ILE A 38 8.15 5.32 -1.20
N ILE A 39 7.51 5.05 -0.07
CA ILE A 39 7.23 3.70 0.39
C ILE A 39 5.79 3.34 0.06
N THR A 40 5.60 2.19 -0.58
CA THR A 40 4.30 1.53 -0.71
C THR A 40 4.12 0.60 0.48
N LEU A 41 3.00 0.75 1.19
CA LEU A 41 2.53 -0.16 2.22
C LEU A 41 1.36 -0.95 1.67
N HIS A 42 1.49 -2.27 1.66
CA HIS A 42 0.41 -3.20 1.41
C HIS A 42 0.05 -3.90 2.72
N CYS A 43 -1.19 -3.74 3.18
CA CYS A 43 -1.73 -4.44 4.34
C CYS A 43 -2.70 -5.52 3.86
N THR A 44 -2.46 -6.75 4.29
CA THR A 44 -3.39 -7.87 4.08
C THR A 44 -4.04 -8.21 5.40
N GLU A 45 -5.35 -8.02 5.52
CA GLU A 45 -6.12 -8.52 6.66
C GLU A 45 -6.71 -9.89 6.33
N ASN A 46 -6.55 -10.85 7.24
CA ASN A 46 -7.15 -12.18 7.15
C ASN A 46 -8.33 -12.27 8.11
N TRP A 47 -9.48 -12.68 7.60
CA TRP A 47 -10.74 -12.79 8.30
C TRP A 47 -11.30 -14.20 8.14
N LYS A 48 -11.98 -14.71 9.17
CA LYS A 48 -12.69 -15.98 9.12
C LYS A 48 -14.03 -15.88 9.82
N ASN A 49 -15.12 -16.25 9.14
CA ASN A 49 -16.49 -16.11 9.65
C ASN A 49 -16.76 -14.70 10.18
N ASN A 50 -16.38 -13.67 9.42
CA ASN A 50 -16.46 -12.24 9.78
C ASN A 50 -15.70 -11.86 11.07
N LYS A 51 -14.70 -12.66 11.48
CA LYS A 51 -13.81 -12.34 12.60
C LYS A 51 -12.40 -12.10 12.10
N PHE A 52 -11.82 -10.97 12.50
CA PHE A 52 -10.42 -10.66 12.24
C PHE A 52 -9.52 -11.72 12.90
N ILE A 53 -8.55 -12.23 12.14
CA ILE A 53 -7.56 -13.20 12.59
C ILE A 53 -6.23 -12.49 12.82
N ASP A 54 -5.69 -11.91 11.75
CA ASP A 54 -4.42 -11.18 11.76
C ASP A 54 -4.30 -10.25 10.56
N SER A 55 -3.21 -9.47 10.55
CA SER A 55 -2.82 -8.61 9.45
C SER A 55 -1.34 -8.73 9.15
N GLY A 56 -0.99 -8.86 7.87
CA GLY A 56 0.38 -8.78 7.36
C GLY A 56 0.67 -7.42 6.73
N PHE A 57 1.93 -6.99 6.78
CA PHE A 57 2.38 -5.73 6.19
C PHE A 57 3.59 -5.97 5.28
N ASP A 58 3.49 -5.55 4.03
CA ASP A 58 4.59 -5.53 3.08
C ASP A 58 4.98 -4.08 2.76
N TYR A 59 6.29 -3.81 2.82
CA TYR A 59 6.87 -2.50 2.58
C TYR A 59 7.79 -2.57 1.36
N ASN A 60 7.56 -1.71 0.37
CA ASN A 60 8.33 -1.68 -0.86
C ASN A 60 8.68 -0.24 -1.24
N TYR A 61 9.83 -0.02 -1.88
CA TYR A 61 10.04 1.24 -2.59
C TYR A 61 9.09 1.31 -3.79
N ALA A 62 8.42 2.44 -3.94
CA ALA A 62 7.55 2.71 -5.09
C ALA A 62 8.36 3.07 -6.35
N LYS A 63 9.67 3.28 -6.20
CA LYS A 63 10.64 3.45 -7.27
C LYS A 63 11.39 2.15 -7.52
N GLN A 64 11.43 1.70 -8.76
CA GLN A 64 12.14 0.49 -9.20
C GLN A 64 12.90 0.76 -10.49
N GLU A 65 14.12 0.22 -10.57
CA GLU A 65 14.91 0.17 -11.80
C GLU A 65 14.80 -1.23 -12.41
N LEU A 66 14.47 -1.27 -13.70
CA LEU A 66 14.35 -2.50 -14.46
C LEU A 66 15.70 -2.87 -15.10
N ILE A 67 15.90 -4.14 -15.41
CA ILE A 67 17.13 -4.68 -16.05
C ILE A 67 17.49 -3.97 -17.37
N ASN A 68 16.51 -3.31 -18.01
CA ASN A 68 16.73 -2.53 -19.22
C ASN A 68 17.04 -1.04 -18.96
N GLY A 69 17.30 -0.64 -17.71
CA GLY A 69 17.55 0.73 -17.27
C GLY A 69 16.30 1.62 -17.18
N LYS A 70 15.09 1.10 -17.45
CA LYS A 70 13.86 1.87 -17.26
C LYS A 70 13.60 2.05 -15.77
N ILE A 71 13.31 3.28 -15.36
CA ILE A 71 12.84 3.59 -14.00
C ILE A 71 11.31 3.67 -14.03
N ILE A 72 10.68 2.91 -13.14
CA ILE A 72 9.25 3.04 -12.81
C ILE A 72 9.19 3.68 -11.42
N ASN A 73 8.34 4.69 -11.26
CA ASN A 73 8.13 5.34 -9.99
C ASN A 73 6.65 5.68 -9.82
N TYR A 74 6.15 5.56 -8.60
CA TYR A 74 4.85 6.09 -8.25
C TYR A 74 4.87 7.62 -8.28
N THR A 75 3.81 8.20 -8.82
CA THR A 75 3.51 9.63 -8.75
C THR A 75 2.17 9.79 -8.06
N PHE A 76 2.10 10.69 -7.10
CA PHE A 76 0.83 11.01 -6.45
C PHE A 76 -0.14 11.61 -7.47
N GLY A 77 -1.29 10.97 -7.64
CA GLY A 77 -2.39 11.49 -8.43
C GLY A 77 -3.22 12.52 -7.66
N GLU A 78 -4.17 13.14 -8.38
CA GLU A 78 -4.96 14.29 -7.94
C GLU A 78 -6.33 13.88 -7.36
N ALA A 79 -6.75 12.62 -7.51
CA ALA A 79 -8.02 12.14 -6.96
C ALA A 79 -8.07 12.38 -5.45
N MET A 80 -9.19 12.94 -5.00
CA MET A 80 -9.45 13.23 -3.59
C MET A 80 -10.03 12.00 -2.89
N PRO A 81 -9.89 11.84 -1.57
CA PRO A 81 -10.37 10.65 -0.85
C PRO A 81 -11.87 10.36 -1.02
N GLU A 82 -12.69 11.38 -1.23
CA GLU A 82 -14.13 11.27 -1.49
C GLU A 82 -14.50 10.84 -2.93
N ASP A 83 -13.54 10.89 -3.86
CA ASP A 83 -13.71 10.47 -5.25
C ASP A 83 -13.33 8.99 -5.41
N GLU A 84 -14.24 8.10 -5.01
CA GLU A 84 -14.02 6.65 -5.04
C GLU A 84 -13.63 6.15 -6.44
N GLU A 85 -14.29 6.65 -7.50
CA GLU A 85 -13.99 6.27 -8.88
C GLU A 85 -12.60 6.74 -9.31
N GLY A 86 -12.25 8.00 -9.02
CA GLY A 86 -10.93 8.56 -9.30
C GLY A 86 -9.82 7.85 -8.54
N MET A 87 -10.02 7.58 -7.25
CA MET A 87 -9.07 6.86 -6.40
C MET A 87 -8.84 5.43 -6.91
N SER A 88 -9.92 4.72 -7.26
CA SER A 88 -9.85 3.38 -7.83
C SER A 88 -9.08 3.39 -9.14
N LYS A 89 -9.44 4.29 -10.07
CA LYS A 89 -8.77 4.42 -11.36
C LYS A 89 -7.27 4.68 -11.22
N GLU A 90 -6.87 5.66 -10.40
CA GLU A 90 -5.46 5.98 -10.17
C GLU A 90 -4.69 4.79 -9.58
N PHE A 91 -5.29 4.08 -8.62
CA PHE A 91 -4.68 2.90 -8.04
C PHE A 91 -4.46 1.81 -9.09
N PHE A 92 -5.48 1.45 -9.87
CA PHE A 92 -5.38 0.37 -10.85
C PHE A 92 -4.45 0.72 -12.01
N GLU A 93 -4.42 1.98 -12.46
CA GLU A 93 -3.42 2.45 -13.45
C GLU A 93 -1.99 2.25 -12.94
N TRP A 94 -1.72 2.55 -11.66
CA TRP A 94 -0.42 2.25 -11.05
C TRP A 94 -0.18 0.74 -10.90
N PHE A 95 -1.15 -0.01 -10.39
CA PHE A 95 -1.02 -1.44 -10.09
C PHE A 95 -0.75 -2.25 -11.36
N GLU A 96 -1.47 -1.99 -12.44
CA GLU A 96 -1.29 -2.66 -13.73
C GLU A 96 0.00 -2.25 -14.43
N SER A 97 0.57 -1.09 -14.10
CA SER A 97 1.85 -0.64 -14.63
C SER A 97 3.06 -1.36 -14.00
N GLN A 98 2.87 -2.10 -12.91
CA GLN A 98 3.97 -2.72 -12.18
C GLN A 98 4.69 -3.79 -13.01
N PRO A 99 6.03 -3.82 -12.98
CA PRO A 99 6.79 -4.82 -13.71
C PRO A 99 6.66 -6.19 -13.04
N PRO A 100 6.74 -7.29 -13.81
CA PRO A 100 7.01 -8.59 -13.24
C PRO A 100 8.32 -8.58 -12.42
N HIS A 101 8.33 -9.21 -11.26
CA HIS A 101 9.47 -9.20 -10.34
C HIS A 101 10.81 -9.60 -11.00
N HIS A 102 10.79 -10.57 -11.92
CA HIS A 102 12.00 -11.02 -12.64
C HIS A 102 12.61 -9.97 -13.59
N LYS A 103 11.95 -8.81 -13.78
CA LYS A 103 12.46 -7.69 -14.60
C LYS A 103 13.10 -6.58 -13.77
N ILE A 104 13.07 -6.67 -12.45
CA ILE A 104 13.66 -5.67 -11.54
C ILE A 104 15.16 -5.96 -11.42
N GLU A 105 16.02 -4.96 -11.68
CA GLU A 105 17.47 -5.13 -11.75
C GLU A 105 18.09 -5.37 -10.36
N ASN A 106 17.63 -4.61 -9.37
CA ASN A 106 18.17 -4.63 -8.01
C ASN A 106 17.04 -4.44 -7.00
N TYR A 107 16.28 -5.52 -6.73
CA TYR A 107 15.23 -5.47 -5.73
C TYR A 107 15.83 -5.14 -4.36
N LYS A 108 15.37 -4.03 -3.78
CA LYS A 108 15.80 -3.55 -2.46
C LYS A 108 14.55 -3.29 -1.63
N LEU A 109 14.62 -3.70 -0.37
CA LEU A 109 13.59 -3.36 0.61
C LEU A 109 13.90 -2.03 1.30
N PRO A 110 12.87 -1.30 1.76
CA PRO A 110 13.05 -0.19 2.68
C PRO A 110 13.83 -0.63 3.92
N ASN A 111 14.61 0.28 4.49
CA ASN A 111 15.37 -0.01 5.70
C ASN A 111 14.51 0.11 6.97
N ASP A 112 15.02 -0.37 8.11
CA ASP A 112 14.27 -0.40 9.37
C ASP A 112 13.79 0.97 9.85
N GLU A 113 14.57 2.05 9.60
CA GLU A 113 14.13 3.41 9.95
C GLU A 113 12.94 3.83 9.09
N GLU A 114 12.95 3.49 7.79
CA GLU A 114 11.88 3.82 6.82
C GLU A 114 10.60 3.05 7.17
N ILE A 115 10.73 1.75 7.42
CA ILE A 115 9.62 0.88 7.82
C ILE A 115 9.02 1.39 9.14
N SER A 116 9.84 1.67 10.15
CA SER A 116 9.36 2.17 11.44
C SER A 116 8.63 3.50 11.29
N CYS A 117 9.17 4.43 10.48
CA CYS A 117 8.56 5.72 10.23
C CYS A 117 7.18 5.60 9.57
N VAL A 118 7.04 4.74 8.56
CA VAL A 118 5.75 4.48 7.88
C VAL A 118 4.78 3.80 8.83
N LYS A 119 5.23 2.78 9.57
CA LYS A 119 4.39 2.04 10.51
C LYS A 119 3.84 2.93 11.61
N GLU A 120 4.68 3.72 12.27
CA GLU A 120 4.24 4.65 13.31
C GLU A 120 3.21 5.65 12.78
N PHE A 121 3.40 6.14 11.56
CA PHE A 121 2.44 7.04 10.91
C PHE A 121 1.10 6.33 10.65
N TYR A 122 1.14 5.14 10.07
CA TYR A 122 -0.04 4.32 9.77
C TYR A 122 -0.84 4.00 11.04
N ASP A 123 -0.19 3.46 12.07
CA ASP A 123 -0.82 3.09 13.34
C ASP A 123 -1.46 4.31 14.03
N THR A 124 -0.87 5.50 13.86
CA THR A 124 -1.33 6.74 14.52
C THR A 124 -2.46 7.45 13.77
N HIS A 125 -2.42 7.46 12.44
CA HIS A 125 -3.30 8.33 11.64
C HIS A 125 -4.29 7.56 10.74
N ILE A 126 -3.98 6.31 10.40
CA ILE A 126 -4.78 5.51 9.49
C ILE A 126 -5.53 4.42 10.26
N GLU A 127 -4.82 3.54 10.98
CA GLU A 127 -5.45 2.40 11.69
C GLU A 127 -6.39 2.85 12.82
N LYS A 128 -6.07 3.96 13.51
CA LYS A 128 -6.92 4.49 14.60
C LYS A 128 -8.32 4.91 14.17
N ASN A 129 -8.59 5.06 12.87
CA ASN A 129 -9.94 5.33 12.35
C ASN A 129 -10.78 4.04 12.15
N ILE A 130 -10.20 2.85 12.34
CA ILE A 130 -10.89 1.56 12.16
C ILE A 130 -11.40 0.98 13.50
N LYS A 131 -10.78 1.34 14.64
CA LYS A 131 -11.14 0.83 15.98
C LYS A 131 -12.12 1.70 16.79
N SER A 132 -12.73 2.73 16.18
CA SER A 132 -13.71 3.61 16.86
C SER A 132 -15.17 3.17 16.68
N TYR A 133 -15.42 2.00 16.10
CA TYR A 133 -16.75 1.40 15.92
C TYR A 133 -16.91 0.05 16.63
N GLU A 134 -16.29 -0.10 17.81
CA GLU A 134 -16.67 -1.14 18.79
C GLU A 134 -17.31 -0.52 20.04
#